data_AF-A0A6V8E1N0-F1
#
_entry.id   AF-A0A6V8E1N0-F1
#
_cell.length_a   1.000
_cell.length_b   1.000
_cell.length_c   1.000
_cell.angle_alpha   90.00
_cell.angle_beta   90.00
_cell.angle_gamma   90.00
#
_symmetry.space_group_name_H-M   'P 1'
#
loop_
_entity.id
_entity.type
_entity.pdbx_description
1 polymer ?
#
loop_
_entity_poly.entity_id
_entity_poly.type
_entity_poly.pdbx_seq_one_letter_code
_entity_poly.pdbx_strand_id
1 'polypeptide(L)'
;MSEYRFKVGTIVMCNLGQQGWKLGRIIAHNYREDNWPKEDVAPYQVALEGDYTLIYVPQDSDNFCRKATDEDMNILARNDALAELKTNFEQENKTSQISVKESNLCCSSDSLPLQYQSYRRGRCFCCNDCPKNWLYAELYSEHYRCADRNNVKITRHEVNLGDVKVGEQLDYKLDDSFPIKDGFLQAPTLPRLPPGIEFSDSGSLSGIVQYDPYRDSSYDVDFVAVSTTAWNDDSIGLIRLEIRFKVEGNDSPNDFDVEAFEQVQNKARSAASKLVQDLNQTWSEWESRKLINRATCDIMLEDLGRLRDLLESHPRLDNGKWWGHLGGYHMNVHKLLENTLFECELYLGYALAFGDDDVRFYAEQNLKGCYQKRLLEAARFMWYEGIELMLQKQWSAAIEIFKAAYDKKEGWGWAVNYGDIWLSEAVALMIDGVES
;
A
#
# COMPACT_ATOMS: atom_id res chain seq x y z
N MET A 1 -18.29 36.74 12.00
CA MET A 1 -18.44 35.47 11.27
C MET A 1 -17.10 34.76 11.39
N SER A 2 -17.06 33.56 11.97
CA SER A 2 -15.84 32.76 11.96
C SER A 2 -15.52 32.43 10.51
N GLU A 3 -14.36 32.85 10.04
CA GLU A 3 -13.87 32.48 8.72
C GLU A 3 -13.45 31.02 8.78
N TYR A 4 -14.28 30.14 8.21
CA TYR A 4 -13.98 28.72 8.10
C TYR A 4 -12.77 28.51 7.19
N ARG A 5 -11.95 27.49 7.49
CA ARG A 5 -10.69 27.20 6.77
C ARG A 5 -10.88 26.92 5.28
N PHE A 6 -12.02 26.35 4.92
CA PHE A 6 -12.30 25.92 3.54
C PHE A 6 -13.50 26.67 2.96
N LYS A 7 -13.49 26.87 1.64
CA LYS A 7 -14.58 27.50 0.89
C LYS A 7 -15.48 26.44 0.24
N VAL A 8 -16.72 26.81 -0.07
CA VAL A 8 -17.58 26.01 -0.96
C VAL A 8 -16.84 25.71 -2.27
N GLY A 9 -16.90 24.46 -2.70
CA GLY A 9 -16.17 23.90 -3.85
C GLY A 9 -14.83 23.24 -3.50
N THR A 10 -14.27 23.48 -2.30
CA THR A 10 -12.98 22.89 -1.88
C THR A 10 -13.10 21.37 -1.74
N ILE A 11 -12.12 20.66 -2.29
CA ILE A 11 -11.94 19.23 -2.09
C ILE A 11 -11.27 18.97 -0.74
N VAL A 12 -11.87 18.09 0.05
CA VAL A 12 -11.44 17.76 1.40
C VAL A 12 -11.52 16.25 1.64
N MET A 13 -10.71 15.78 2.58
CA MET A 13 -10.91 14.47 3.20
C MET A 13 -11.76 14.67 4.46
N CYS A 14 -12.76 13.83 4.64
CA CYS A 14 -13.66 13.82 5.80
C CYS A 14 -13.49 12.53 6.60
N ASN A 15 -13.39 12.63 7.92
CA ASN A 15 -13.22 11.50 8.80
C ASN A 15 -14.60 10.94 9.23
N LEU A 16 -14.90 9.70 8.83
CA LEU A 16 -16.14 8.99 9.17
C LEU A 16 -15.90 7.93 10.28
N GLY A 17 -14.85 8.10 11.08
CA GLY A 17 -14.53 7.22 12.19
C GLY A 17 -14.08 5.83 11.70
N GLN A 18 -14.88 4.81 12.02
CA GLN A 18 -14.56 3.42 11.64
C GLN A 18 -14.61 3.17 10.13
N GLN A 19 -15.31 4.03 9.38
CA GLN A 19 -15.34 3.98 7.91
C GLN A 19 -14.15 4.72 7.27
N GLY A 20 -13.23 5.25 8.08
CA GLY A 20 -12.02 5.89 7.60
C GLY A 20 -12.25 7.28 7.01
N TRP A 21 -11.28 7.73 6.23
CA TRP A 21 -11.33 9.02 5.56
C TRP A 21 -11.91 8.88 4.15
N LYS A 22 -12.89 9.73 3.82
CA LYS A 22 -13.52 9.75 2.50
C LYS A 22 -13.30 11.11 1.83
N LEU A 23 -13.09 11.11 0.53
CA LEU A 23 -13.00 12.34 -0.25
C LEU A 23 -14.38 12.94 -0.46
N GLY A 24 -14.46 14.25 -0.31
CA GLY A 24 -15.67 14.99 -0.59
C GLY A 24 -15.40 16.42 -0.99
N ARG A 25 -16.48 17.10 -1.35
CA ARG A 25 -16.48 18.50 -1.74
C ARG A 25 -17.41 19.28 -0.83
N ILE A 26 -16.91 20.39 -0.29
CA ILE A 26 -17.74 21.29 0.51
C ILE A 26 -18.79 21.93 -0.41
N ILE A 27 -20.07 21.76 -0.09
CA ILE A 27 -21.18 22.30 -0.87
C ILE A 27 -21.89 23.46 -0.16
N ALA A 28 -21.80 23.54 1.17
CA ALA A 28 -22.38 24.63 1.95
C ALA A 28 -21.63 24.85 3.26
N HIS A 29 -21.77 26.06 3.82
CA HIS A 29 -21.30 26.41 5.16
C HIS A 29 -22.49 26.61 6.12
N ASN A 30 -22.25 26.48 7.42
CA ASN A 30 -23.28 26.65 8.46
C ASN A 30 -24.50 25.75 8.20
N TYR A 31 -24.24 24.48 7.89
CA TYR A 31 -25.28 23.50 7.63
C TYR A 31 -26.10 23.19 8.88
N ARG A 32 -27.38 22.92 8.71
CA ARG A 32 -28.28 22.57 9.81
C ARG A 32 -29.37 21.62 9.33
N GLU A 33 -29.65 20.60 10.13
CA GLU A 33 -30.83 19.74 9.97
C GLU A 33 -32.07 20.38 10.60
N ASP A 34 -33.25 20.10 10.05
CA ASP A 34 -34.51 20.69 10.51
C ASP A 34 -34.79 20.43 12.00
N ASN A 35 -34.40 19.24 12.48
CA ASN A 35 -34.64 18.77 13.84
C ASN A 35 -33.58 19.24 14.87
N TRP A 36 -32.53 19.95 14.46
CA TRP A 36 -31.51 20.44 15.40
C TRP A 36 -32.02 21.66 16.19
N PRO A 37 -31.48 21.93 17.39
CA PRO A 37 -31.66 23.22 18.03
C PRO A 37 -31.32 24.37 17.09
N LYS A 38 -31.97 25.53 17.25
CA LYS A 38 -31.81 26.67 16.33
C LYS A 38 -30.37 27.20 16.28
N GLU A 39 -29.64 27.03 17.38
CA GLU A 39 -28.26 27.50 17.54
C GLU A 39 -27.21 26.47 17.07
N ASP A 40 -27.63 25.24 16.78
CA ASP A 40 -26.73 24.17 16.37
C ASP A 40 -26.55 24.19 14.85
N VAL A 41 -25.32 24.46 14.42
CA VAL A 41 -24.90 24.45 13.02
C VAL A 41 -23.59 23.69 12.87
N ALA A 42 -23.50 22.89 11.82
CA ALA A 42 -22.27 22.25 11.40
C ALA A 42 -21.49 23.20 10.47
N PRO A 43 -20.16 23.33 10.63
CA PRO A 43 -19.35 24.20 9.79
C PRO A 43 -19.52 23.97 8.28
N TYR A 44 -19.56 22.70 7.86
CA TYR A 44 -19.61 22.32 6.45
C TYR A 44 -20.67 21.25 6.19
N GLN A 45 -21.37 21.39 5.07
CA GLN A 45 -22.00 20.27 4.37
C GLN A 45 -21.07 19.81 3.25
N VAL A 46 -20.88 18.49 3.12
CA VAL A 46 -19.96 17.88 2.17
C VAL A 46 -20.71 16.83 1.36
N ALA A 47 -20.52 16.85 0.04
CA ALA A 47 -20.92 15.76 -0.83
C ALA A 47 -19.72 14.82 -1.04
N LEU A 48 -19.87 13.53 -0.73
CA LEU A 48 -18.82 12.53 -0.96
C LEU A 48 -18.64 12.29 -2.46
N GLU A 49 -17.40 12.18 -2.94
CA GLU A 49 -17.14 12.05 -4.39
C GLU A 49 -17.49 10.66 -4.95
N GLY A 50 -17.57 9.62 -4.09
CA GLY A 50 -17.85 8.26 -4.54
C GLY A 50 -19.31 8.00 -4.94
N ASP A 51 -20.26 8.47 -4.12
CA ASP A 51 -21.69 8.18 -4.25
C ASP A 51 -22.58 9.43 -4.14
N TYR A 52 -21.98 10.62 -4.01
CA TYR A 52 -22.66 11.88 -3.77
C TYR A 52 -23.49 11.92 -2.49
N THR A 53 -23.26 11.00 -1.55
CA THR A 53 -23.90 11.02 -0.24
C THR A 53 -23.54 12.31 0.50
N LEU A 54 -24.56 12.96 1.06
CA LEU A 54 -24.38 14.20 1.83
C LEU A 54 -24.08 13.87 3.28
N ILE A 55 -22.98 14.43 3.77
CA ILE A 55 -22.59 14.39 5.18
C ILE A 55 -22.39 15.80 5.70
N TYR A 56 -22.31 15.94 7.01
CA TYR A 56 -21.89 17.18 7.66
C TYR A 56 -20.61 16.96 8.46
N VAL A 57 -19.77 17.99 8.53
CA VAL A 57 -18.56 17.99 9.34
C VAL A 57 -18.91 18.60 10.70
N PRO A 58 -18.78 17.87 11.82
CA PRO A 58 -19.23 18.37 13.13
C PRO A 58 -18.44 19.59 13.63
N GLN A 59 -17.14 19.67 13.32
CA GLN A 59 -16.25 20.74 13.77
C GLN A 59 -15.21 21.07 12.69
N ASP A 60 -14.87 22.34 12.53
CA ASP A 60 -13.81 22.78 11.62
C ASP A 60 -12.43 22.53 12.26
N SER A 61 -12.02 21.27 12.29
CA SER A 61 -10.69 20.87 12.72
C SER A 61 -10.16 19.73 11.86
N ASP A 62 -8.84 19.59 11.82
CA ASP A 62 -8.16 18.51 11.08
C ASP A 62 -8.52 17.11 11.58
N ASN A 63 -9.20 16.97 12.73
CA ASN A 63 -9.70 15.68 13.19
C ASN A 63 -10.95 15.21 12.44
N PHE A 64 -11.72 16.14 11.87
CA PHE A 64 -12.97 15.84 11.16
C PHE A 64 -12.87 16.14 9.65
N CYS A 65 -12.10 17.15 9.27
CA CYS A 65 -11.96 17.57 7.88
C CYS A 65 -10.61 18.23 7.63
N ARG A 66 -9.90 17.76 6.60
CA ARG A 66 -8.61 18.32 6.16
C ARG A 66 -8.60 18.51 4.64
N LYS A 67 -7.72 19.38 4.15
CA LYS A 67 -7.49 19.51 2.71
C LYS A 67 -6.98 18.18 2.14
N ALA A 68 -7.53 17.76 1.01
CA ALA A 68 -7.00 16.61 0.28
C ALA A 68 -5.62 16.95 -0.31
N THR A 69 -4.67 16.04 -0.17
CA THR A 69 -3.35 16.14 -0.81
C THR A 69 -3.39 15.49 -2.19
N ASP A 70 -2.39 15.77 -3.03
CA ASP A 70 -2.20 15.04 -4.29
C ASP A 70 -2.12 13.52 -4.05
N GLU A 71 -1.54 13.09 -2.93
CA GLU A 71 -1.47 11.68 -2.54
C GLU A 71 -2.86 11.09 -2.30
N ASP A 72 -3.72 11.79 -1.56
CA ASP A 72 -5.10 11.35 -1.31
C ASP A 72 -5.88 11.21 -2.63
N MET A 73 -5.71 12.19 -3.52
CA MET A 73 -6.33 12.18 -4.83
C MET A 73 -5.84 10.99 -5.67
N ASN A 74 -4.54 10.69 -5.65
CA ASN A 74 -4.00 9.55 -6.39
C ASN A 74 -4.54 8.21 -5.83
N ILE A 75 -4.48 7.99 -4.51
CA ILE A 75 -4.98 6.76 -3.86
C ILE A 75 -6.43 6.46 -4.25
N LEU A 76 -7.24 7.51 -4.44
CA LEU A 76 -8.65 7.38 -4.79
C LEU A 76 -8.90 7.36 -6.31
N ALA A 77 -8.07 8.04 -7.11
CA ALA A 77 -8.26 8.14 -8.56
C ALA A 77 -7.65 6.98 -9.35
N ARG A 78 -6.70 6.22 -8.78
CA ARG A 78 -6.11 5.04 -9.41
C ARG A 78 -6.16 3.82 -8.50
N ASN A 79 -6.24 2.64 -9.14
CA ASN A 79 -6.31 1.37 -8.44
C ASN A 79 -4.98 1.01 -7.75
N ASP A 80 -3.85 1.49 -8.27
CA ASP A 80 -2.51 1.25 -7.74
C ASP A 80 -1.45 2.15 -8.41
N ALA A 81 -0.22 2.09 -7.90
CA ALA A 81 0.89 2.95 -8.32
C ALA A 81 1.39 2.75 -9.75
N LEU A 82 1.08 1.62 -10.38
CA LEU A 82 1.43 1.32 -11.78
C LEU A 82 0.29 1.65 -12.74
N ALA A 83 -0.91 1.94 -12.24
CA ALA A 83 -2.08 2.34 -13.03
C ALA A 83 -1.99 3.81 -13.48
N GLU A 84 -2.71 4.16 -14.55
CA GLU A 84 -2.69 5.52 -15.12
C GLU A 84 -3.42 6.49 -14.22
N LEU A 85 -2.96 7.75 -14.23
CA LEU A 85 -3.71 8.82 -13.62
C LEU A 85 -4.83 9.23 -14.59
N LYS A 86 -6.07 8.80 -14.31
CA LYS A 86 -7.25 9.28 -15.06
C LYS A 86 -7.41 10.77 -14.77
N THR A 87 -7.06 11.65 -15.71
CA THR A 87 -7.15 13.11 -15.49
C THR A 87 -8.26 13.75 -16.32
N ASN A 88 -9.17 14.41 -15.60
CA ASN A 88 -9.82 15.67 -16.01
C ASN A 88 -9.47 16.82 -15.03
N PHE A 89 -8.54 16.61 -14.10
CA PHE A 89 -8.05 17.65 -13.20
C PHE A 89 -6.79 18.27 -13.81
N GLU A 90 -6.88 19.56 -14.08
CA GLU A 90 -5.83 20.39 -14.69
C GLU A 90 -4.46 20.08 -14.07
N GLN A 91 -3.62 19.38 -14.85
CA GLN A 91 -2.20 19.25 -14.55
C GLN A 91 -1.52 20.60 -14.81
N GLU A 92 -1.58 21.51 -13.84
CA GLU A 92 -0.54 22.52 -13.72
C GLU A 92 0.59 21.96 -12.84
N ASN A 93 1.77 21.87 -13.47
CA ASN A 93 3.09 21.81 -12.85
C ASN A 93 3.52 20.50 -12.17
N LYS A 94 3.96 19.52 -12.96
CA LYS A 94 5.19 18.73 -12.66
C LYS A 94 6.03 18.48 -13.91
N THR A 95 6.49 19.55 -14.54
CA THR A 95 7.75 19.51 -15.32
C THR A 95 8.92 19.66 -14.34
N SER A 96 9.08 18.68 -13.46
CA SER A 96 10.33 18.55 -12.73
C SER A 96 11.35 17.95 -13.69
N GLN A 97 12.31 18.76 -14.11
CA GLN A 97 13.52 18.30 -14.78
C GLN A 97 14.22 17.27 -13.88
N ILE A 98 13.92 15.99 -14.07
CA ILE A 98 14.70 14.90 -13.50
C ILE A 98 15.90 14.74 -14.43
N SER A 99 17.06 15.18 -13.99
CA SER A 99 18.33 14.70 -14.54
C SER A 99 18.26 13.17 -14.56
N VAL A 100 18.44 12.54 -15.72
CA VAL A 100 18.43 11.09 -15.89
C VAL A 100 19.41 10.48 -14.88
N LYS A 101 18.92 10.05 -13.71
CA LYS A 101 19.67 9.24 -12.78
C LYS A 101 19.55 7.83 -13.31
N GLU A 102 20.66 7.25 -13.73
CA GLU A 102 20.73 5.82 -14.04
C GLU A 102 20.18 5.02 -12.84
N SER A 103 19.38 4.01 -13.14
CA SER A 103 18.78 3.16 -12.12
C SER A 103 19.86 2.41 -11.34
N ASN A 104 19.82 2.46 -10.00
CA ASN A 104 20.75 1.73 -9.13
C ASN A 104 20.32 0.29 -8.84
N LEU A 105 19.30 -0.20 -9.56
CA LEU A 105 18.76 -1.54 -9.41
C LEU A 105 19.76 -2.60 -9.89
N CYS A 106 19.80 -3.75 -9.21
CA CYS A 106 20.68 -4.85 -9.53
C CYS A 106 20.06 -6.19 -9.11
N CYS A 107 20.09 -7.17 -10.01
CA CYS A 107 19.62 -8.54 -9.78
C CYS A 107 20.74 -9.60 -9.88
N SER A 108 22.03 -9.21 -9.76
CA SER A 108 23.14 -10.15 -9.89
C SER A 108 23.17 -11.18 -8.76
N SER A 109 23.26 -12.46 -9.11
CA SER A 109 23.44 -13.59 -8.18
C SER A 109 24.83 -13.64 -7.52
N ASP A 110 25.79 -12.84 -8.00
CA ASP A 110 27.21 -12.93 -7.64
C ASP A 110 27.59 -12.15 -6.37
N SER A 111 26.64 -11.44 -5.75
CA SER A 111 26.87 -10.85 -4.44
C SER A 111 26.50 -11.84 -3.33
N LEU A 112 27.51 -12.27 -2.57
CA LEU A 112 27.42 -12.96 -1.27
C LEU A 112 26.27 -12.42 -0.37
N PRO A 113 25.73 -13.26 0.55
CA PRO A 113 24.36 -13.20 1.04
C PRO A 113 24.10 -12.03 1.97
N LEU A 114 23.80 -10.86 1.39
CA LEU A 114 23.08 -9.80 2.09
C LEU A 114 21.73 -9.57 1.39
N GLN A 115 21.03 -10.67 1.08
CA GLN A 115 19.65 -10.66 0.56
C GLN A 115 18.66 -9.87 1.43
N TYR A 116 19.02 -9.60 2.70
CA TYR A 116 18.16 -8.94 3.69
C TYR A 116 18.51 -7.45 3.94
N GLN A 117 19.40 -6.83 3.14
CA GLN A 117 19.84 -5.45 3.36
C GLN A 117 19.72 -4.52 2.15
N SER A 118 18.98 -4.90 1.09
CA SER A 118 18.92 -4.11 -0.15
C SER A 118 18.37 -2.69 0.08
N TYR A 119 17.20 -2.55 0.71
CA TYR A 119 16.67 -1.23 1.03
C TYR A 119 17.54 -0.43 2.03
N ARG A 120 18.33 -1.13 2.85
CA ARG A 120 19.18 -0.54 3.89
C ARG A 120 20.39 0.19 3.33
N ARG A 121 20.74 -0.08 2.06
CA ARG A 121 21.76 0.68 1.33
C ARG A 121 21.27 2.05 0.85
N GLY A 122 20.01 2.40 1.14
CA GLY A 122 19.39 3.66 0.70
C GLY A 122 19.26 3.80 -0.82
N ARG A 123 19.57 2.74 -1.56
CA ARG A 123 19.36 2.66 -2.99
C ARG A 123 17.88 2.79 -3.28
N CYS A 124 17.57 3.39 -4.42
CA CYS A 124 16.26 3.24 -5.02
C CYS A 124 15.08 3.69 -4.14
N PHE A 125 15.29 4.73 -3.31
CA PHE A 125 14.31 5.17 -2.29
C PHE A 125 13.83 4.02 -1.39
N CYS A 126 14.74 3.13 -1.02
CA CYS A 126 14.51 2.02 -0.11
C CYS A 126 13.58 0.94 -0.67
N CYS A 127 13.54 0.74 -1.98
CA CYS A 127 12.99 -0.50 -2.55
C CYS A 127 14.02 -1.64 -2.43
N ASN A 128 13.61 -2.88 -2.68
CA ASN A 128 14.53 -3.99 -2.91
C ASN A 128 15.38 -3.66 -4.16
N ASP A 129 16.66 -4.00 -4.14
CA ASP A 129 17.59 -3.69 -5.23
C ASP A 129 17.25 -4.49 -6.49
N CYS A 130 16.61 -5.65 -6.35
CA CYS A 130 16.18 -6.46 -7.49
C CYS A 130 14.66 -6.38 -7.67
N PRO A 131 14.16 -5.84 -8.80
CA PRO A 131 12.74 -5.79 -9.10
C PRO A 131 12.02 -7.13 -9.01
N LYS A 132 12.70 -8.26 -9.27
CA LYS A 132 12.12 -9.61 -9.13
C LYS A 132 11.73 -9.98 -7.69
N ASN A 133 12.28 -9.27 -6.71
CA ASN A 133 11.98 -9.45 -5.29
C ASN A 133 11.03 -8.38 -4.76
N TRP A 134 10.48 -7.52 -5.62
CA TRP A 134 9.51 -6.52 -5.19
C TRP A 134 8.21 -7.18 -4.75
N LEU A 135 7.75 -6.78 -3.57
CA LEU A 135 6.47 -7.21 -3.00
C LEU A 135 5.32 -6.40 -3.60
N TYR A 136 4.08 -6.80 -3.26
CA TYR A 136 2.87 -6.03 -3.56
C TYR A 136 2.98 -4.56 -3.12
N ALA A 137 3.59 -4.27 -1.97
CA ALA A 137 3.80 -2.89 -1.54
C ALA A 137 4.66 -2.09 -2.52
N GLU A 138 5.76 -2.66 -3.01
CA GLU A 138 6.70 -1.97 -3.91
C GLU A 138 6.14 -1.80 -5.32
N LEU A 139 5.32 -2.77 -5.75
CA LEU A 139 4.65 -2.75 -7.04
C LEU A 139 3.42 -1.84 -7.02
N TYR A 140 2.55 -1.94 -6.01
CA TYR A 140 1.21 -1.33 -6.06
C TYR A 140 1.04 -0.09 -5.18
N SER A 141 1.90 0.17 -4.19
CA SER A 141 1.66 1.28 -3.24
C SER A 141 2.03 2.65 -3.78
N GLU A 142 1.11 3.60 -3.57
CA GLU A 142 1.26 5.04 -3.80
C GLU A 142 2.42 5.67 -3.03
N HIS A 143 2.76 5.10 -1.88
CA HIS A 143 3.86 5.61 -1.04
C HIS A 143 5.22 5.08 -1.47
N TYR A 144 5.28 3.89 -2.07
CA TYR A 144 6.51 3.26 -2.53
C TYR A 144 6.94 3.70 -3.93
N ARG A 145 6.04 3.68 -4.91
CA ARG A 145 6.30 4.13 -6.30
C ARG A 145 7.66 3.67 -6.83
N CYS A 146 8.02 2.41 -6.59
CA CYS A 146 9.39 1.94 -6.84
C CYS A 146 9.79 2.04 -8.31
N ALA A 147 8.88 1.74 -9.25
CA ALA A 147 9.15 1.86 -10.67
C ALA A 147 9.49 3.32 -11.07
N ASP A 148 8.60 4.26 -10.74
CA ASP A 148 8.73 5.69 -11.04
C ASP A 148 9.99 6.30 -10.41
N ARG A 149 10.24 6.03 -9.12
CA ARG A 149 11.41 6.54 -8.39
C ARG A 149 12.74 5.99 -8.90
N ASN A 150 12.71 4.86 -9.59
CA ASN A 150 13.88 4.23 -10.21
C ASN A 150 13.93 4.39 -11.72
N ASN A 151 13.07 5.25 -12.28
CA ASN A 151 12.98 5.50 -13.71
C ASN A 151 12.82 4.21 -14.53
N VAL A 152 12.10 3.23 -13.98
CA VAL A 152 11.80 1.98 -14.65
C VAL A 152 10.55 2.18 -15.50
N LYS A 153 10.69 1.96 -16.81
CA LYS A 153 9.57 2.02 -17.74
C LYS A 153 8.48 1.01 -17.35
N ILE A 154 7.22 1.38 -17.58
CA ILE A 154 6.07 0.49 -17.42
C ILE A 154 5.42 0.36 -18.79
N THR A 155 5.40 -0.85 -19.34
CA THR A 155 4.63 -1.20 -20.53
C THR A 155 3.33 -1.86 -20.11
N ARG A 156 2.23 -1.40 -20.70
CA ARG A 156 0.88 -1.80 -20.31
C ARG A 156 0.21 -2.58 -21.42
N HIS A 157 -0.47 -3.63 -21.02
CA HIS A 157 -1.28 -4.44 -21.92
C HIS A 157 -2.65 -4.65 -21.30
N GLU A 158 -3.66 -4.07 -21.93
CA GLU A 158 -5.05 -4.26 -21.55
C GLU A 158 -5.70 -5.31 -22.45
N VAL A 159 -6.43 -6.22 -21.82
CA VAL A 159 -7.12 -7.34 -22.47
C VAL A 159 -8.54 -7.35 -21.96
N ASN A 160 -9.51 -7.27 -22.86
CA ASN A 160 -10.91 -7.43 -22.52
C ASN A 160 -11.44 -8.75 -23.11
N LEU A 161 -11.84 -9.68 -22.26
CA LEU A 161 -12.36 -10.99 -22.68
C LEU A 161 -13.89 -10.98 -22.91
N GLY A 162 -14.54 -9.84 -22.67
CA GLY A 162 -15.98 -9.66 -22.85
C GLY A 162 -16.79 -10.25 -21.69
N ASP A 163 -17.96 -10.77 -22.01
CA ASP A 163 -18.87 -11.39 -21.05
C ASP A 163 -18.63 -12.91 -21.03
N VAL A 164 -18.48 -13.48 -19.83
CA VAL A 164 -18.24 -14.91 -19.60
C VAL A 164 -19.29 -15.43 -18.63
N LYS A 165 -19.86 -16.61 -18.88
CA LYS A 165 -20.89 -17.18 -18.00
C LYS A 165 -20.31 -18.17 -16.99
N VAL A 166 -20.96 -18.30 -15.83
CA VAL A 166 -20.68 -19.43 -14.93
C VAL A 166 -20.91 -20.75 -15.67
N GLY A 167 -19.93 -21.67 -15.56
CA GLY A 167 -19.86 -22.93 -16.30
C GLY A 167 -19.13 -22.85 -17.64
N GLU A 168 -18.75 -21.66 -18.11
CA GLU A 168 -18.00 -21.48 -19.35
C GLU A 168 -16.50 -21.75 -19.17
N GLN A 169 -15.90 -22.36 -20.19
CA GLN A 169 -14.45 -22.60 -20.25
C GLN A 169 -13.75 -21.32 -20.71
N LEU A 170 -12.81 -20.84 -19.90
CA LEU A 170 -11.86 -19.80 -20.27
C LEU A 170 -10.53 -20.47 -20.67
N ASP A 171 -9.99 -20.13 -21.83
CA ASP A 171 -8.61 -20.47 -22.26
C ASP A 171 -8.02 -19.27 -22.98
N TYR A 172 -7.45 -18.35 -22.20
CA TYR A 172 -6.78 -17.15 -22.69
C TYR A 172 -5.26 -17.32 -22.61
N LYS A 173 -4.58 -16.99 -23.71
CA LYS A 173 -3.11 -17.05 -23.82
C LYS A 173 -2.58 -15.75 -24.43
N LEU A 174 -1.43 -15.32 -23.94
CA LEU A 174 -0.69 -14.22 -24.56
C LEU A 174 -0.29 -14.60 -25.98
N ASP A 175 -0.47 -13.68 -26.92
CA ASP A 175 -0.07 -13.87 -28.31
C ASP A 175 1.46 -13.99 -28.46
N ASP A 176 1.91 -14.37 -29.66
CA ASP A 176 3.35 -14.47 -29.96
C ASP A 176 4.06 -13.13 -30.12
N SER A 177 3.31 -12.02 -30.13
CA SER A 177 3.88 -10.67 -30.19
C SER A 177 4.23 -10.13 -28.81
N PHE A 178 3.80 -10.79 -27.73
CA PHE A 178 4.16 -10.42 -26.37
C PHE A 178 5.68 -10.55 -26.14
N PRO A 179 6.33 -9.51 -25.59
CA PRO A 179 7.78 -9.46 -25.50
C PRO A 179 8.37 -10.45 -24.50
N ILE A 180 7.61 -10.85 -23.47
CA ILE A 180 7.95 -11.88 -22.49
C ILE A 180 6.70 -12.70 -22.15
N LYS A 181 6.93 -13.95 -21.72
CA LYS A 181 5.87 -14.92 -21.39
C LYS A 181 6.18 -15.65 -20.07
N ASP A 182 6.77 -14.94 -19.11
CA ASP A 182 7.14 -15.45 -17.79
C ASP A 182 7.19 -14.34 -16.72
N GLY A 183 7.22 -14.73 -15.45
CA GLY A 183 7.37 -13.84 -14.30
C GLY A 183 6.11 -13.12 -13.82
N PHE A 184 4.92 -13.50 -14.32
CA PHE A 184 3.66 -12.87 -13.92
C PHE A 184 3.12 -13.32 -12.54
N LEU A 185 3.68 -14.37 -11.92
CA LEU A 185 3.31 -14.82 -10.57
C LEU A 185 3.99 -14.04 -9.43
N GLN A 186 4.77 -13.00 -9.73
CA GLN A 186 5.49 -12.24 -8.70
C GLN A 186 4.56 -11.53 -7.70
N ALA A 187 3.43 -10.98 -8.15
CA ALA A 187 2.42 -10.36 -7.28
C ALA A 187 1.03 -10.22 -7.97
N PRO A 188 0.44 -11.28 -8.54
CA PRO A 188 -0.86 -11.18 -9.22
C PRO A 188 -2.02 -10.89 -8.24
N THR A 189 -3.05 -10.18 -8.71
CA THR A 189 -4.26 -9.92 -7.91
C THR A 189 -5.22 -11.12 -7.92
N LEU A 190 -4.73 -12.30 -7.55
CA LEU A 190 -5.47 -13.57 -7.58
C LEU A 190 -6.82 -13.55 -6.86
N PRO A 191 -7.00 -12.86 -5.71
CA PRO A 191 -8.31 -12.78 -5.05
C PRO A 191 -9.42 -12.19 -5.90
N ARG A 192 -9.08 -11.50 -7.00
CA ARG A 192 -10.05 -10.93 -7.94
C ARG A 192 -10.53 -11.92 -9.00
N LEU A 193 -9.87 -13.06 -9.19
CA LEU A 193 -10.31 -14.08 -10.13
C LEU A 193 -11.49 -14.88 -9.54
N PRO A 194 -12.45 -15.29 -10.38
CA PRO A 194 -13.51 -16.20 -9.97
C PRO A 194 -12.95 -17.60 -9.65
N PRO A 195 -13.62 -18.38 -8.79
CA PRO A 195 -13.23 -19.76 -8.53
C PRO A 195 -13.20 -20.60 -9.82
N GLY A 196 -12.31 -21.59 -9.86
CA GLY A 196 -12.15 -22.49 -11.01
C GLY A 196 -11.29 -21.94 -12.16
N ILE A 197 -10.90 -20.66 -12.11
CA ILE A 197 -9.93 -20.07 -13.04
C ILE A 197 -8.54 -20.05 -12.41
N GLU A 198 -7.56 -20.58 -13.14
CA GLU A 198 -6.15 -20.57 -12.77
C GLU A 198 -5.39 -19.57 -13.64
N PHE A 199 -4.41 -18.90 -13.03
CA PHE A 199 -3.49 -18.00 -13.71
C PHE A 199 -2.07 -18.59 -13.69
N SER A 200 -1.42 -18.66 -14.84
CA SER A 200 -0.07 -19.19 -14.97
C SER A 200 0.98 -18.08 -14.99
N ASP A 201 2.24 -18.46 -14.71
CA ASP A 201 3.37 -17.53 -14.82
C ASP A 201 3.61 -17.02 -16.24
N SER A 202 3.03 -17.69 -17.25
CA SER A 202 3.06 -17.26 -18.65
C SER A 202 2.00 -16.24 -19.02
N GLY A 203 1.30 -15.65 -18.04
CA GLY A 203 0.26 -14.65 -18.27
C GLY A 203 -1.02 -15.23 -18.88
N SER A 204 -1.24 -16.54 -18.77
CA SER A 204 -2.41 -17.22 -19.34
C SER A 204 -3.47 -17.49 -18.27
N LEU A 205 -4.75 -17.44 -18.66
CA LEU A 205 -5.88 -17.82 -17.82
C LEU A 205 -6.52 -19.08 -18.38
N SER A 206 -6.72 -20.09 -17.55
CA SER A 206 -7.38 -21.32 -17.96
C SER A 206 -8.26 -21.89 -16.85
N GLY A 207 -9.41 -22.44 -17.22
CA GLY A 207 -10.29 -23.13 -16.29
C GLY A 207 -11.76 -22.98 -16.66
N ILE A 208 -12.63 -23.40 -15.76
CA ILE A 208 -14.08 -23.22 -15.89
C ILE A 208 -14.50 -22.20 -14.84
N VAL A 209 -15.21 -21.15 -15.24
CA VAL A 209 -15.74 -20.16 -14.30
C VAL A 209 -16.75 -20.85 -13.39
N GLN A 210 -16.48 -20.90 -12.09
CA GLN A 210 -17.38 -21.50 -11.10
C GLN A 210 -18.18 -20.42 -10.35
N TYR A 211 -19.25 -20.87 -9.70
CA TYR A 211 -20.03 -20.03 -8.81
C TYR A 211 -19.15 -19.42 -7.70
N ASP A 212 -19.23 -18.10 -7.56
CA ASP A 212 -18.51 -17.31 -6.57
C ASP A 212 -19.49 -16.82 -5.49
N PRO A 213 -19.52 -17.42 -4.30
CA PRO A 213 -20.47 -17.05 -3.25
C PRO A 213 -20.15 -15.71 -2.58
N TYR A 214 -19.03 -15.07 -2.93
CA TYR A 214 -18.64 -13.76 -2.41
C TYR A 214 -19.10 -12.60 -3.30
N ARG A 215 -19.76 -12.87 -4.43
CA ARG A 215 -20.12 -11.85 -5.43
C ARG A 215 -21.57 -11.98 -5.86
N ASP A 216 -22.10 -10.89 -6.41
CA ASP A 216 -23.47 -10.82 -6.91
C ASP A 216 -23.70 -11.72 -8.14
N SER A 217 -24.95 -11.81 -8.60
CA SER A 217 -25.36 -12.58 -9.78
C SER A 217 -24.64 -12.17 -11.08
N SER A 218 -24.13 -10.94 -11.13
CA SER A 218 -23.26 -10.44 -12.18
C SER A 218 -22.25 -9.45 -11.61
N TYR A 219 -20.99 -9.55 -12.03
CA TYR A 219 -19.91 -8.72 -11.51
C TYR A 219 -18.77 -8.57 -12.51
N ASP A 220 -18.00 -7.49 -12.35
CA ASP A 220 -16.78 -7.24 -13.12
C ASP A 220 -15.55 -7.92 -12.47
N VAL A 221 -14.64 -8.39 -13.31
CA VAL A 221 -13.34 -8.92 -12.91
C VAL A 221 -12.25 -8.00 -13.48
N ASP A 222 -11.59 -7.25 -12.59
CA ASP A 222 -10.43 -6.42 -12.91
C ASP A 222 -9.15 -7.08 -12.38
N PHE A 223 -8.61 -8.04 -13.13
CA PHE A 223 -7.41 -8.77 -12.75
C PHE A 223 -6.15 -8.09 -13.27
N VAL A 224 -5.13 -8.02 -12.42
CA VAL A 224 -3.83 -7.42 -12.73
C VAL A 224 -2.72 -8.39 -12.37
N ALA A 225 -1.78 -8.54 -13.29
CA ALA A 225 -0.50 -9.21 -13.04
C ALA A 225 0.66 -8.35 -13.52
N VAL A 226 1.79 -8.44 -12.83
CA VAL A 226 2.99 -7.69 -13.18
C VAL A 226 4.14 -8.66 -13.38
N SER A 227 4.84 -8.52 -14.50
CA SER A 227 6.13 -9.19 -14.71
C SER A 227 7.24 -8.15 -14.66
N THR A 228 8.26 -8.45 -13.87
CA THR A 228 9.48 -7.63 -13.77
C THR A 228 10.64 -8.24 -14.56
N THR A 229 10.44 -9.32 -15.30
CA THR A 229 11.55 -10.06 -15.96
C THR A 229 12.38 -9.18 -16.89
N ALA A 230 11.72 -8.27 -17.63
CA ALA A 230 12.35 -7.35 -18.59
C ALA A 230 12.60 -5.94 -18.01
N TRP A 231 12.68 -5.79 -16.67
CA TRP A 231 12.80 -4.48 -16.01
C TRP A 231 13.99 -3.62 -16.50
N ASN A 232 15.07 -4.26 -16.95
CA ASN A 232 16.31 -3.63 -17.41
C ASN A 232 16.35 -3.38 -18.92
N ASP A 233 15.31 -3.74 -19.65
CA ASP A 233 15.16 -3.40 -21.07
C ASP A 233 14.40 -2.08 -21.18
N ASP A 234 15.09 -0.99 -21.54
CA ASP A 234 14.48 0.35 -21.66
C ASP A 234 13.34 0.43 -22.69
N SER A 235 13.27 -0.53 -23.62
CA SER A 235 12.18 -0.61 -24.59
C SER A 235 10.93 -1.29 -24.02
N ILE A 236 11.07 -2.12 -22.98
CA ILE A 236 9.98 -2.90 -22.36
C ILE A 236 9.72 -2.46 -20.92
N GLY A 237 10.71 -2.57 -20.03
CA GLY A 237 10.60 -2.31 -18.61
C GLY A 237 9.72 -3.33 -17.88
N LEU A 238 8.97 -2.87 -16.89
CA LEU A 238 7.96 -3.69 -16.20
C LEU A 238 6.76 -3.88 -17.11
N ILE A 239 6.21 -5.09 -17.13
CA ILE A 239 4.97 -5.35 -17.85
C ILE A 239 3.83 -5.43 -16.87
N ARG A 240 2.84 -4.57 -17.08
CA ARG A 240 1.55 -4.63 -16.40
C ARG A 240 0.51 -5.21 -17.35
N LEU A 241 0.02 -6.40 -17.03
CA LEU A 241 -1.05 -7.10 -17.73
C LEU A 241 -2.36 -6.85 -16.98
N GLU A 242 -3.31 -6.21 -17.65
CA GLU A 242 -4.65 -5.95 -17.13
C GLU A 242 -5.66 -6.78 -17.91
N ILE A 243 -6.34 -7.70 -17.24
CA ILE A 243 -7.36 -8.54 -17.84
C ILE A 243 -8.70 -8.17 -17.24
N ARG A 244 -9.63 -7.74 -18.09
CA ARG A 244 -10.99 -7.36 -17.73
C ARG A 244 -12.00 -8.27 -18.40
N PHE A 245 -13.01 -8.70 -17.65
CA PHE A 245 -14.18 -9.40 -18.19
C PHE A 245 -15.32 -9.33 -17.19
N LYS A 246 -16.54 -9.52 -17.67
CA LYS A 246 -17.76 -9.53 -16.85
C LYS A 246 -18.24 -10.96 -16.68
N VAL A 247 -18.58 -11.34 -15.45
CA VAL A 247 -19.21 -12.63 -15.18
C VAL A 247 -20.72 -12.46 -15.11
N GLU A 248 -21.45 -13.34 -15.82
CA GLU A 248 -22.90 -13.40 -15.81
C GLU A 248 -23.42 -14.76 -15.33
N GLY A 249 -24.61 -14.77 -14.73
CA GLY A 249 -25.28 -16.00 -14.28
C GLY A 249 -24.62 -16.63 -13.05
N ASN A 250 -24.06 -15.81 -12.15
CA ASN A 250 -23.52 -16.25 -10.86
C ASN A 250 -24.65 -16.49 -9.83
N ASP A 251 -25.67 -17.22 -10.25
CA ASP A 251 -26.78 -17.60 -9.39
C ASP A 251 -26.39 -18.81 -8.53
N SER A 252 -26.84 -18.82 -7.27
CA SER A 252 -26.56 -19.91 -6.36
C SER A 252 -27.04 -21.25 -6.94
N PRO A 253 -26.16 -22.26 -7.06
CA PRO A 253 -26.57 -23.60 -7.42
C PRO A 253 -27.60 -24.15 -6.43
N ASN A 254 -28.51 -25.02 -6.90
CA ASN A 254 -29.56 -25.60 -6.05
C ASN A 254 -29.02 -26.46 -4.89
N ASP A 255 -27.80 -26.97 -5.03
CA ASP A 255 -27.09 -27.79 -4.04
C ASP A 255 -26.15 -26.96 -3.15
N PHE A 256 -26.04 -25.65 -3.37
CA PHE A 256 -25.25 -24.76 -2.52
C PHE A 256 -26.07 -24.26 -1.33
N ASP A 257 -25.60 -24.55 -0.12
CA ASP A 257 -26.22 -24.08 1.11
C ASP A 257 -25.75 -22.65 1.46
N VAL A 258 -26.50 -21.67 0.97
CA VAL A 258 -26.24 -20.24 1.20
C VAL A 258 -26.26 -19.91 2.69
N GLU A 259 -27.20 -20.48 3.44
CA GLU A 259 -27.32 -20.19 4.88
C GLU A 259 -26.12 -20.73 5.65
N ALA A 260 -25.68 -21.95 5.36
CA ALA A 260 -24.47 -22.51 5.97
C ALA A 260 -23.22 -21.70 5.61
N PHE A 261 -23.09 -21.26 4.34
CA PHE A 261 -21.98 -20.40 3.93
C PHE A 261 -21.99 -19.08 4.69
N GLU A 262 -23.13 -18.39 4.77
CA GLU A 262 -23.27 -17.15 5.54
C GLU A 262 -22.95 -17.35 7.03
N GLN A 263 -23.40 -18.45 7.63
CA GLN A 263 -23.05 -18.79 9.01
C GLN A 263 -21.54 -18.95 9.21
N VAL A 264 -20.85 -19.61 8.26
CA VAL A 264 -19.38 -19.74 8.28
C VAL A 264 -18.70 -18.37 8.17
N GLN A 265 -19.13 -17.53 7.22
CA GLN A 265 -18.58 -16.17 7.06
C GLN A 265 -18.83 -15.30 8.30
N ASN A 266 -20.03 -15.35 8.87
CA ASN A 266 -20.39 -14.61 10.08
C ASN A 266 -19.56 -15.06 11.29
N LYS A 267 -19.30 -16.36 11.42
CA LYS A 267 -18.42 -16.91 12.46
C LYS A 267 -16.98 -16.43 12.27
N ALA A 268 -16.46 -16.50 11.04
CA ALA A 268 -15.11 -16.01 10.72
C ALA A 268 -14.97 -14.51 11.00
N ARG A 269 -15.94 -13.69 10.56
CA ARG A 269 -16.00 -12.25 10.84
C ARG A 269 -16.03 -11.93 12.33
N SER A 270 -16.81 -12.69 13.10
CA SER A 270 -16.89 -12.53 14.55
C SER A 270 -15.57 -12.88 15.23
N ALA A 271 -14.89 -13.93 14.77
CA ALA A 271 -13.58 -14.31 15.27
C ALA A 271 -12.51 -13.24 14.93
N ALA A 272 -12.46 -12.76 13.70
CA ALA A 272 -11.55 -11.69 13.28
C ALA A 272 -11.79 -10.39 14.06
N SER A 273 -13.06 -10.01 14.23
CA SER A 273 -13.45 -8.83 15.01
C SER A 273 -13.00 -8.94 16.47
N LYS A 274 -13.14 -10.13 17.07
CA LYS A 274 -12.69 -10.37 18.44
C LYS A 274 -11.18 -10.29 18.56
N LEU A 275 -10.42 -10.91 17.65
CA LEU A 275 -8.95 -10.81 17.64
C LEU A 275 -8.48 -9.35 17.53
N VAL A 276 -9.13 -8.54 16.69
CA VAL A 276 -8.83 -7.09 16.60
C VAL A 276 -9.20 -6.34 17.89
N GLN A 277 -10.28 -6.71 18.57
CA GLN A 277 -10.62 -6.14 19.89
C GLN A 277 -9.57 -6.52 20.95
N ASP A 278 -9.13 -7.78 20.97
CA ASP A 278 -8.10 -8.27 21.90
C ASP A 278 -6.74 -7.57 21.65
N LEU A 279 -6.38 -7.34 20.38
CA LEU A 279 -5.20 -6.55 19.98
C LEU A 279 -5.30 -5.08 20.48
N ASN A 280 -6.46 -4.43 20.32
CA ASN A 280 -6.67 -3.08 20.83
C ASN A 280 -6.60 -3.01 22.36
N GLN A 281 -7.14 -4.02 23.04
CA GLN A 281 -7.08 -4.12 24.49
C GLN A 281 -5.63 -4.25 24.96
N THR A 282 -4.86 -5.15 24.34
CA THR A 282 -3.43 -5.36 24.62
C THR A 282 -2.63 -4.07 24.42
N TRP A 283 -2.88 -3.34 23.32
CA TRP A 283 -2.27 -2.04 23.07
C TRP A 283 -2.62 -1.00 24.15
N SER A 284 -3.89 -0.93 24.54
CA SER A 284 -4.37 -0.01 25.58
C SER A 284 -3.77 -0.32 26.96
N GLU A 285 -3.55 -1.60 27.27
CA GLU A 285 -2.87 -2.03 28.49
C GLU A 285 -1.39 -1.63 28.50
N TRP A 286 -0.73 -1.70 27.35
CA TRP A 286 0.63 -1.16 27.20
C TRP A 286 0.67 0.37 27.36
N GLU A 287 -0.24 1.12 26.71
CA GLU A 287 -0.31 2.59 26.84
C GLU A 287 -0.56 3.04 28.29
N SER A 288 -1.39 2.29 29.02
CA SER A 288 -1.65 2.50 30.45
C SER A 288 -0.54 1.97 31.38
N ARG A 289 0.58 1.51 30.82
CA ARG A 289 1.76 0.98 31.53
C ARG A 289 1.48 -0.27 32.38
N LYS A 290 0.44 -1.04 32.05
CA LYS A 290 0.14 -2.33 32.69
C LYS A 290 0.96 -3.48 32.13
N LEU A 291 1.30 -3.40 30.83
CA LEU A 291 2.17 -4.35 30.16
C LEU A 291 3.49 -3.69 29.78
N ILE A 292 4.57 -4.48 29.84
CA ILE A 292 5.88 -4.09 29.28
C ILE A 292 5.95 -4.44 27.80
N ASN A 293 6.87 -3.82 27.06
CA ASN A 293 7.03 -4.04 25.61
C ASN A 293 7.07 -5.52 25.24
N ARG A 294 7.93 -6.32 25.90
CA ARG A 294 8.11 -7.73 25.55
C ARG A 294 6.83 -8.54 25.68
N ALA A 295 6.14 -8.43 26.81
CA ALA A 295 4.87 -9.12 27.05
C ALA A 295 3.79 -8.67 26.06
N THR A 296 3.75 -7.37 25.74
CA THR A 296 2.83 -6.82 24.74
C THR A 296 3.09 -7.44 23.37
N CYS A 297 4.35 -7.50 22.93
CA CYS A 297 4.73 -8.12 21.66
C CYS A 297 4.37 -9.60 21.62
N ASP A 298 4.70 -10.37 22.66
CA ASP A 298 4.43 -11.81 22.70
C ASP A 298 2.91 -12.10 22.55
N ILE A 299 2.05 -11.36 23.28
CA ILE A 299 0.58 -11.48 23.18
C ILE A 299 0.07 -11.07 21.80
N MET A 300 0.49 -9.89 21.31
CA MET A 300 0.03 -9.39 20.01
C MET A 300 0.45 -10.32 18.87
N LEU A 301 1.67 -10.85 18.88
CA LEU A 301 2.14 -11.77 17.85
C LEU A 301 1.35 -13.09 17.85
N GLU A 302 0.92 -13.57 19.02
CA GLU A 302 0.06 -14.74 19.13
C GLU A 302 -1.33 -14.48 18.51
N ASP A 303 -1.96 -13.35 18.85
CA ASP A 303 -3.24 -12.95 18.27
C ASP A 303 -3.15 -12.70 16.76
N LEU A 304 -2.05 -12.09 16.29
CA LEU A 304 -1.79 -11.88 14.87
C LEU A 304 -1.54 -13.18 14.12
N GLY A 305 -0.88 -14.16 14.74
CA GLY A 305 -0.75 -15.52 14.20
C GLY A 305 -2.11 -16.17 14.01
N ARG A 306 -2.97 -16.10 15.03
CA ARG A 306 -4.37 -16.60 14.95
C ARG A 306 -5.19 -15.89 13.87
N LEU A 307 -5.00 -14.58 13.72
CA LEU A 307 -5.66 -13.81 12.66
C LEU A 307 -5.16 -14.25 11.29
N ARG A 308 -3.85 -14.41 11.09
CA ARG A 308 -3.29 -14.91 9.82
C ARG A 308 -3.86 -16.28 9.46
N ASP A 309 -3.86 -17.23 10.38
CA ASP A 309 -4.35 -18.59 10.12
C ASP A 309 -5.85 -18.60 9.74
N LEU A 310 -6.64 -17.71 10.35
CA LEU A 310 -8.04 -17.48 9.98
C LEU A 310 -8.16 -16.93 8.55
N LEU A 311 -7.31 -15.99 8.16
CA LEU A 311 -7.33 -15.38 6.83
C LEU A 311 -6.79 -16.31 5.74
N GLU A 312 -5.85 -17.19 6.04
CA GLU A 312 -5.44 -18.26 5.12
C GLU A 312 -6.59 -19.21 4.83
N SER A 313 -7.46 -19.46 5.83
CA SER A 313 -8.67 -20.29 5.67
C SER A 313 -9.82 -19.53 5.00
N HIS A 314 -9.87 -18.21 5.12
CA HIS A 314 -10.91 -17.33 4.58
C HIS A 314 -10.32 -16.10 3.86
N PRO A 315 -9.57 -16.28 2.77
CA PRO A 315 -8.73 -15.23 2.19
C PRO A 315 -9.52 -14.04 1.65
N ARG A 316 -10.78 -14.26 1.26
CA ARG A 316 -11.68 -13.24 0.70
C ARG A 316 -12.66 -12.65 1.73
N LEU A 317 -12.50 -12.96 3.01
CA LEU A 317 -13.38 -12.45 4.07
C LEU A 317 -13.42 -10.92 4.04
N ASP A 318 -14.62 -10.37 3.90
CA ASP A 318 -14.91 -8.93 3.86
C ASP A 318 -13.97 -8.16 2.93
N ASN A 319 -13.82 -8.66 1.68
CA ASN A 319 -12.99 -8.06 0.63
C ASN A 319 -11.54 -7.79 1.05
N GLY A 320 -11.00 -8.61 1.93
CA GLY A 320 -9.60 -8.51 2.38
C GLY A 320 -9.33 -7.41 3.41
N LYS A 321 -10.38 -6.79 3.98
CA LYS A 321 -10.27 -5.82 5.09
C LYS A 321 -9.36 -6.30 6.22
N TRP A 322 -9.46 -7.57 6.57
CA TRP A 322 -8.72 -8.16 7.67
C TRP A 322 -7.24 -8.34 7.38
N TRP A 323 -6.83 -8.48 6.11
CA TRP A 323 -5.41 -8.44 5.72
C TRP A 323 -4.81 -7.06 5.97
N GLY A 324 -5.59 -6.00 5.71
CA GLY A 324 -5.25 -4.64 6.10
C GLY A 324 -4.98 -4.54 7.60
N HIS A 325 -5.93 -4.98 8.43
CA HIS A 325 -5.78 -4.99 9.88
C HIS A 325 -4.56 -5.81 10.34
N LEU A 326 -4.36 -7.01 9.78
CA LEU A 326 -3.22 -7.87 10.10
C LEU A 326 -1.90 -7.10 9.92
N GLY A 327 -1.70 -6.48 8.77
CA GLY A 327 -0.50 -5.67 8.52
C GLY A 327 -0.42 -4.40 9.38
N GLY A 328 -1.55 -3.71 9.61
CA GLY A 328 -1.62 -2.52 10.47
C GLY A 328 -1.22 -2.78 11.93
N TYR A 329 -1.63 -3.91 12.52
CA TYR A 329 -1.24 -4.26 13.89
C TYR A 329 0.19 -4.78 14.00
N HIS A 330 0.76 -5.39 12.95
CA HIS A 330 2.20 -5.67 12.93
C HIS A 330 3.02 -4.38 13.06
N MET A 331 2.52 -3.23 12.58
CA MET A 331 3.19 -1.94 12.76
C MET A 331 3.19 -1.48 14.22
N ASN A 332 2.16 -1.84 15.00
CA ASN A 332 2.15 -1.59 16.44
C ASN A 332 3.22 -2.42 17.16
N VAL A 333 3.37 -3.70 16.80
CA VAL A 333 4.47 -4.54 17.29
C VAL A 333 5.83 -3.94 16.90
N HIS A 334 5.96 -3.44 15.66
CA HIS A 334 7.19 -2.79 15.19
C HIS A 334 7.58 -1.55 16.02
N LYS A 335 6.59 -0.75 16.46
CA LYS A 335 6.84 0.41 17.34
C LYS A 335 7.46 0.01 18.69
N LEU A 336 7.31 -1.24 19.12
CA LEU A 336 7.84 -1.78 20.37
C LEU A 336 9.23 -2.40 20.25
N LEU A 337 9.95 -2.09 19.16
CA LEU A 337 11.33 -2.52 18.85
C LEU A 337 11.48 -3.97 18.39
N GLU A 338 10.38 -4.63 18.03
CA GLU A 338 10.44 -5.90 17.29
C GLU A 338 10.51 -5.63 15.79
N ASN A 339 11.31 -6.39 15.04
CA ASN A 339 11.45 -6.16 13.60
C ASN A 339 10.39 -6.94 12.81
N THR A 340 9.19 -6.37 12.70
CA THR A 340 8.04 -6.94 11.97
C THR A 340 7.65 -6.11 10.73
N LEU A 341 8.56 -5.27 10.22
CA LEU A 341 8.27 -4.35 9.13
C LEU A 341 7.95 -5.09 7.82
N PHE A 342 8.64 -6.21 7.57
CA PHE A 342 8.40 -7.05 6.40
C PHE A 342 6.96 -7.60 6.40
N GLU A 343 6.48 -8.13 7.52
CA GLU A 343 5.12 -8.62 7.68
C GLU A 343 4.08 -7.50 7.48
N CYS A 344 4.36 -6.29 7.97
CA CYS A 344 3.50 -5.12 7.71
C CYS A 344 3.32 -4.90 6.21
N GLU A 345 4.43 -4.80 5.49
CA GLU A 345 4.47 -4.49 4.06
C GLU A 345 3.87 -5.62 3.22
N LEU A 346 4.12 -6.88 3.61
CA LEU A 346 3.58 -8.06 2.96
C LEU A 346 2.05 -8.07 3.03
N TYR A 347 1.48 -7.97 4.22
CA TYR A 347 0.03 -8.09 4.41
C TYR A 347 -0.73 -6.83 3.93
N LEU A 348 -0.18 -5.63 4.16
CA LEU A 348 -0.77 -4.41 3.62
C LEU A 348 -0.70 -4.38 2.10
N GLY A 349 0.42 -4.82 1.52
CA GLY A 349 0.55 -4.96 0.08
C GLY A 349 -0.46 -5.95 -0.49
N TYR A 350 -0.64 -7.11 0.15
CA TYR A 350 -1.66 -8.09 -0.27
C TYR A 350 -3.08 -7.53 -0.17
N ALA A 351 -3.39 -6.68 0.81
CA ALA A 351 -4.68 -6.02 0.93
C ALA A 351 -5.02 -5.13 -0.29
N LEU A 352 -4.01 -4.52 -0.96
CA LEU A 352 -4.21 -3.75 -2.20
C LEU A 352 -4.75 -4.63 -3.35
N ALA A 353 -4.55 -5.95 -3.29
CA ALA A 353 -4.95 -6.88 -4.34
C ALA A 353 -6.46 -7.14 -4.40
N PHE A 354 -7.28 -6.69 -3.43
CA PHE A 354 -8.71 -7.03 -3.37
C PHE A 354 -9.62 -6.11 -4.18
N GLY A 355 -9.16 -4.91 -4.56
CA GLY A 355 -9.93 -3.99 -5.40
C GLY A 355 -11.03 -3.20 -4.67
N ASP A 356 -11.11 -3.32 -3.34
CA ASP A 356 -11.99 -2.52 -2.50
C ASP A 356 -11.31 -1.19 -2.11
N ASP A 357 -11.97 -0.07 -2.38
CA ASP A 357 -11.40 1.28 -2.18
C ASP A 357 -11.13 1.59 -0.71
N ASP A 358 -11.93 1.08 0.22
CA ASP A 358 -11.76 1.32 1.66
C ASP A 358 -10.61 0.51 2.22
N VAL A 359 -10.49 -0.74 1.77
CA VAL A 359 -9.34 -1.59 2.09
C VAL A 359 -8.06 -0.99 1.51
N ARG A 360 -8.09 -0.52 0.25
CA ARG A 360 -6.95 0.16 -0.39
C ARG A 360 -6.53 1.39 0.39
N PHE A 361 -7.48 2.28 0.71
CA PHE A 361 -7.19 3.50 1.45
C PHE A 361 -6.59 3.19 2.83
N TYR A 362 -7.18 2.26 3.57
CA TYR A 362 -6.65 1.82 4.87
C TYR A 362 -5.23 1.26 4.75
N ALA A 363 -4.98 0.43 3.74
CA ALA A 363 -3.67 -0.16 3.50
C ALA A 363 -2.61 0.91 3.20
N GLU A 364 -2.93 1.87 2.32
CA GLU A 364 -2.03 2.97 1.97
C GLU A 364 -1.68 3.85 3.17
N GLN A 365 -2.66 4.21 4.00
CA GLN A 365 -2.38 5.00 5.21
C GLN A 365 -1.35 4.33 6.14
N ASN A 366 -1.39 3.00 6.25
CA ASN A 366 -0.41 2.24 7.04
C ASN A 366 0.91 2.06 6.29
N LEU A 367 0.88 1.87 4.96
CA LEU A 367 2.08 1.76 4.12
C LEU A 367 2.89 3.06 4.10
N LYS A 368 2.25 4.23 4.25
CA LYS A 368 2.95 5.51 4.47
C LYS A 368 3.89 5.43 5.67
N GLY A 369 3.39 4.91 6.78
CA GLY A 369 4.18 4.69 7.99
C GLY A 369 5.30 3.68 7.77
N CYS A 370 5.00 2.56 7.10
CA CYS A 370 6.01 1.55 6.75
C CYS A 370 7.15 2.15 5.92
N TYR A 371 6.80 2.88 4.86
CA TYR A 371 7.75 3.51 3.96
C TYR A 371 8.65 4.51 4.67
N GLN A 372 8.08 5.35 5.55
CA GLN A 372 8.86 6.28 6.39
C GLN A 372 9.82 5.54 7.34
N LYS A 373 9.42 4.40 7.90
CA LYS A 373 10.31 3.56 8.71
C LYS A 373 11.44 2.98 7.90
N ARG A 374 11.15 2.53 6.67
CA ARG A 374 12.15 1.99 5.76
C ARG A 374 13.21 3.03 5.38
N LEU A 375 12.78 4.28 5.13
CA LEU A 375 13.68 5.41 4.91
C LEU A 375 14.58 5.69 6.12
N LEU A 376 13.99 5.69 7.32
CA LEU A 376 14.73 5.87 8.57
C LEU A 376 15.76 4.75 8.81
N GLU A 377 15.38 3.49 8.54
CA GLU A 377 16.33 2.38 8.63
C GLU A 377 17.48 2.53 7.64
N ALA A 378 17.19 2.88 6.40
CA ALA A 378 18.23 3.11 5.40
C ALA A 378 19.19 4.23 5.82
N ALA A 379 18.67 5.37 6.27
CA ALA A 379 19.51 6.46 6.79
C ALA A 379 20.45 5.98 7.91
N ARG A 380 19.97 5.11 8.82
CA ARG A 380 20.81 4.53 9.89
C ARG A 380 21.93 3.65 9.34
N PHE A 381 21.62 2.77 8.40
CA PHE A 381 22.64 1.87 7.84
C PHE A 381 23.67 2.60 6.98
N MET A 382 23.22 3.60 6.20
CA MET A 382 24.12 4.48 5.44
C MET A 382 25.02 5.29 6.37
N TRP A 383 24.50 5.74 7.53
CA TRP A 383 25.32 6.39 8.55
C TRP A 383 26.38 5.44 9.12
N TYR A 384 26.04 4.18 9.43
CA TYR A 384 27.05 3.19 9.85
C TYR A 384 28.11 2.93 8.78
N GLU A 385 27.70 2.79 7.51
CA GLU A 385 28.63 2.65 6.38
C GLU A 385 29.58 3.84 6.28
N GLY A 386 29.08 5.07 6.45
CA GLY A 386 29.92 6.27 6.48
C GLY A 386 30.96 6.25 7.60
N ILE A 387 30.58 5.79 8.79
CA ILE A 387 31.53 5.60 9.90
C ILE A 387 32.59 4.56 9.56
N GLU A 388 32.22 3.44 8.92
CA GLU A 388 33.18 2.43 8.48
C GLU A 388 34.16 2.97 7.43
N LEU A 389 33.67 3.77 6.47
CA LEU A 389 34.50 4.45 5.47
C LEU A 389 35.47 5.44 6.12
N MET A 390 35.02 6.20 7.13
CA MET A 390 35.90 7.06 7.93
C MET A 390 37.01 6.27 8.62
N LEU A 391 36.69 5.12 9.23
CA LEU A 391 37.69 4.26 9.88
C LEU A 391 38.72 3.70 8.88
N GLN A 392 38.34 3.57 7.61
CA GLN A 392 39.22 3.17 6.51
C GLN A 392 39.94 4.35 5.84
N LYS A 393 39.79 5.58 6.37
CA LYS A 393 40.33 6.83 5.79
C LYS A 393 39.82 7.14 4.38
N GLN A 394 38.63 6.66 4.04
CA GLN A 394 37.96 6.96 2.78
C GLN A 394 37.02 8.16 2.95
N TRP A 395 37.59 9.34 3.23
CA TRP A 395 36.84 10.50 3.68
C TRP A 395 35.83 11.02 2.65
N SER A 396 36.24 11.17 1.39
CA SER A 396 35.34 11.67 0.34
C SER A 396 34.14 10.72 0.12
N ALA A 397 34.35 9.41 0.19
CA ALA A 397 33.27 8.43 0.11
C ALA A 397 32.34 8.49 1.34
N ALA A 398 32.91 8.68 2.54
CA ALA A 398 32.13 8.87 3.76
C ALA A 398 31.25 10.13 3.71
N ILE A 399 31.77 11.24 3.18
CA ILE A 399 31.01 12.49 3.03
C ILE A 399 29.78 12.27 2.13
N GLU A 400 29.97 11.60 0.98
CA GLU A 400 28.88 11.34 0.05
C GLU A 400 27.80 10.43 0.65
N ILE A 401 28.18 9.40 1.42
CA ILE A 401 27.19 8.53 2.06
C ILE A 401 26.44 9.23 3.20
N PHE A 402 27.07 10.15 3.95
CA PHE A 402 26.36 10.95 4.96
C PHE A 402 25.35 11.91 4.36
N LYS A 403 25.70 12.60 3.26
CA LYS A 403 24.73 13.43 2.51
C LYS A 403 23.56 12.60 2.02
N ALA A 404 23.84 11.42 1.48
CA ALA A 404 22.81 10.51 1.02
C ALA A 404 21.94 9.99 2.18
N ALA A 405 22.52 9.72 3.36
CA ALA A 405 21.79 9.35 4.58
C ALA A 405 20.87 10.49 5.06
N TYR A 406 21.34 11.73 5.00
CA TYR A 406 20.57 12.93 5.31
C TYR A 406 19.33 13.04 4.43
N ASP A 407 19.48 12.87 3.11
CA ASP A 407 18.36 12.91 2.16
C ASP A 407 17.32 11.81 2.40
N LYS A 408 17.70 10.71 3.05
CA LYS A 408 16.78 9.62 3.43
C LYS A 408 16.16 9.81 4.80
N LYS A 409 16.57 10.80 5.60
CA LYS A 409 16.13 10.91 6.99
C LYS A 409 14.71 11.48 7.14
N GLU A 410 13.72 10.80 6.59
CA GLU A 410 12.31 11.08 6.85
C GLU A 410 11.74 10.25 8.01
N GLY A 411 10.57 10.63 8.51
CA GLY A 411 9.85 9.89 9.55
C GLY A 411 10.31 10.11 10.99
N TRP A 412 9.55 9.54 11.91
CA TRP A 412 9.71 9.64 13.37
C TRP A 412 10.15 8.29 13.94
N GLY A 413 11.17 8.24 14.80
CA GLY A 413 11.61 6.99 15.44
C GLY A 413 13.03 7.04 15.98
N TRP A 414 13.42 5.93 16.62
CA TRP A 414 14.72 5.74 17.25
C TRP A 414 15.63 4.94 16.31
N ALA A 415 16.51 5.61 15.58
CA ALA A 415 17.49 4.95 14.72
C ALA A 415 18.74 5.81 14.53
N VAL A 416 18.58 6.93 13.83
CA VAL A 416 19.60 7.96 13.62
C VAL A 416 18.88 9.31 13.56
N ASN A 417 19.47 10.35 14.14
CA ASN A 417 18.96 11.71 14.05
C ASN A 417 19.84 12.57 13.12
N TYR A 418 19.32 13.75 12.72
CA TYR A 418 20.06 14.65 11.83
C TYR A 418 21.41 15.11 12.41
N GLY A 419 21.48 15.30 13.73
CA GLY A 419 22.71 15.69 14.42
C GLY A 419 23.79 14.60 14.34
N ASP A 420 23.43 13.32 14.46
CA ASP A 420 24.37 12.20 14.31
C ASP A 420 25.02 12.24 12.92
N ILE A 421 24.21 12.43 11.86
CA ILE A 421 24.68 12.49 10.47
C ILE A 421 25.56 13.72 10.24
N TRP A 422 25.10 14.91 10.65
CA TRP A 422 25.83 16.16 10.43
C TRP A 422 27.16 16.21 11.17
N LEU A 423 27.22 15.68 12.40
CA LEU A 423 28.47 15.63 13.15
C LEU A 423 29.48 14.71 12.46
N SER A 424 29.04 13.54 11.99
CA SER A 424 29.91 12.62 11.26
C SER A 424 30.41 13.21 9.93
N GLU A 425 29.52 13.86 9.17
CA GLU A 425 29.88 14.55 7.92
C GLU A 425 30.89 15.67 8.17
N ALA A 426 30.66 16.52 9.17
CA ALA A 426 31.56 17.63 9.48
C ALA A 426 32.96 17.14 9.87
N VAL A 427 33.06 16.05 10.66
CA VAL A 427 34.35 15.45 11.00
C VAL A 427 35.06 14.92 9.75
N ALA A 428 34.35 14.21 8.87
CA ALA A 428 34.92 13.71 7.63
C ALA A 428 35.43 14.86 6.73
N LEU A 429 34.64 15.93 6.56
CA LEU A 429 35.02 17.13 5.81
C LEU A 429 36.27 17.82 6.36
N MET A 430 36.38 17.96 7.68
CA MET A 430 37.54 18.60 8.30
C MET A 430 38.81 17.78 8.11
N ILE A 431 38.74 16.45 8.22
CA ILE A 431 39.91 15.59 8.06
C ILE A 431 40.32 15.50 6.59
N ASP A 432 39.37 15.35 5.66
CA ASP A 432 39.63 15.33 4.22
C ASP A 432 40.37 16.60 3.78
N GLY A 433 39.92 17.76 4.27
CA GLY A 433 40.56 19.05 3.97
C GLY A 433 41.92 19.28 4.63
N VAL A 434 42.29 18.50 5.65
CA VAL A 434 43.62 18.53 6.28
C VAL A 434 44.58 17.52 5.62
N GLU A 435 44.07 16.39 5.15
CA GLU A 435 44.87 15.34 4.50
C GLU A 435 45.08 15.56 2.98
N SER A 436 44.25 16.38 2.34
CA SER A 436 44.39 16.84 0.94
C SER A 436 45.41 17.97 0.80
#